data_AF-A0A3D8HVU9-F1
#
_entry.id   AF-A0A3D8HVU9-F1
#
_cell.length_a   1.000
_cell.length_b   1.000
_cell.length_c   1.000
_cell.angle_alpha   90.00
_cell.angle_beta   90.00
_cell.angle_gamma   90.00
#
_symmetry.space_group_name_H-M   'P 1'
#
loop_
_entity.id
_entity.type
_entity.pdbx_description
1 polymer ?
#
loop_
_entity_poly.entity_id
_entity_poly.type
_entity_poly.pdbx_seq_one_letter_code
_entity_poly.pdbx_strand_id
1 'polypeptide(L)'
;MKFLLAIIYFFIEIFCIVEFADEFGILSLFLEMIITAILGFGILLSQASTLPNAYNEILSGGISNFIGRNLFRLIGAVMLIIPGILCDIVGISFVFISLFFKTKETRYEYKKDDDSDIIDVEIIEDKK
;
A
#
# COMPACT_ATOMS: atom_id res chain seq x y z
N MET A 1 -11.54 -28.58 6.77
CA MET A 1 -11.65 -27.48 7.76
C MET A 1 -11.53 -26.09 7.15
N LYS A 2 -10.49 -25.77 6.35
CA LYS A 2 -10.32 -24.43 5.72
C LYS A 2 -11.50 -23.99 4.83
N PHE A 3 -12.03 -24.90 4.02
CA PHE A 3 -13.19 -24.63 3.15
C PHE A 3 -14.48 -24.31 3.94
N LEU A 4 -14.66 -24.92 5.12
CA LEU A 4 -15.81 -24.66 5.98
C LEU A 4 -15.81 -23.20 6.48
N LEU A 5 -14.63 -22.67 6.84
CA LEU A 5 -14.49 -21.29 7.29
C LEU A 5 -14.81 -20.29 6.17
N ALA A 6 -14.37 -20.57 4.94
CA ALA A 6 -14.69 -19.72 3.79
C ALA A 6 -16.20 -19.69 3.50
N ILE A 7 -16.87 -20.85 3.61
CA ILE A 7 -18.34 -20.92 3.47
C ILE A 7 -19.02 -20.10 4.56
N ILE A 8 -18.62 -20.27 5.83
CA ILE A 8 -19.19 -19.51 6.96
C ILE A 8 -19.01 -18.01 6.74
N TYR A 9 -17.81 -17.58 6.35
CA TYR A 9 -17.53 -16.19 6.01
C TYR A 9 -18.50 -15.67 4.95
N PHE A 10 -18.70 -16.41 3.86
CA PHE A 10 -19.59 -16.01 2.77
C PHE A 10 -21.05 -15.86 3.22
N PHE A 11 -21.53 -16.75 4.10
CA PHE A 11 -22.87 -16.61 4.68
C PHE A 11 -23.01 -15.37 5.58
N ILE A 12 -22.00 -15.07 6.39
CA ILE A 12 -22.00 -13.87 7.24
C ILE A 12 -21.96 -12.61 6.35
N GLU A 13 -21.16 -12.61 5.29
CA GLU A 13 -21.09 -11.49 4.34
C GLU A 13 -22.45 -11.23 3.68
N ILE A 14 -23.10 -12.29 3.15
CA ILE A 14 -24.44 -12.15 2.55
C ILE A 14 -25.43 -11.61 3.58
N PHE A 15 -25.40 -12.12 4.81
CA PHE A 15 -26.25 -11.63 5.88
C PHE A 15 -26.03 -10.13 6.13
N CYS A 16 -24.78 -9.68 6.26
CA CYS A 16 -24.46 -8.27 6.44
C CYS A 16 -24.90 -7.40 5.26
N ILE A 17 -24.75 -7.88 4.02
CA ILE A 17 -25.22 -7.16 2.81
C ILE A 17 -26.74 -6.99 2.83
N VAL A 18 -27.49 -8.05 3.19
CA VAL A 18 -28.95 -8.00 3.27
C VAL A 18 -29.39 -7.03 4.37
N GLU A 19 -28.84 -7.14 5.57
CA GLU A 19 -29.16 -6.23 6.69
C GLU A 19 -28.81 -4.78 6.35
N PHE A 20 -27.66 -4.53 5.72
CA PHE A 20 -27.28 -3.18 5.31
C PHE A 20 -28.20 -2.62 4.22
N ALA A 21 -28.59 -3.45 3.25
CA ALA A 21 -29.50 -3.05 2.19
C ALA A 21 -30.92 -2.79 2.71
N ASP A 22 -31.37 -3.51 3.74
CA ASP A 22 -32.68 -3.29 4.38
C ASP A 22 -32.70 -1.97 5.16
N GLU A 23 -31.65 -1.69 5.94
CA GLU A 23 -31.54 -0.48 6.76
C GLU A 23 -31.27 0.80 5.94
N PHE A 24 -30.32 0.74 5.00
CA PHE A 24 -29.83 1.93 4.26
C PHE A 24 -30.29 1.99 2.81
N GLY A 25 -30.90 0.93 2.30
CA GLY A 25 -31.31 0.81 0.91
C GLY A 25 -30.17 0.38 -0.04
N ILE A 26 -30.56 -0.24 -1.15
CA ILE A 26 -29.62 -0.79 -2.14
C ILE A 26 -28.75 0.26 -2.83
N LEU A 27 -29.26 1.50 -2.95
CA LEU A 27 -28.49 2.60 -3.55
C LEU A 27 -27.34 3.05 -2.64
N SER A 28 -27.54 3.02 -1.33
CA SER A 28 -26.48 3.29 -0.35
C SER A 28 -25.39 2.22 -0.43
N LEU A 29 -25.77 0.94 -0.48
CA LEU A 29 -24.84 -0.17 -0.67
C LEU A 29 -24.03 -0.04 -1.97
N PHE A 30 -24.69 0.36 -3.07
CA PHE A 30 -23.99 0.57 -4.34
C PHE A 30 -23.00 1.75 -4.30
N LEU A 31 -23.38 2.86 -3.68
CA LEU A 31 -22.48 4.00 -3.50
C LEU A 31 -21.31 3.66 -2.58
N GLU A 32 -21.56 2.90 -1.52
CA GLU A 32 -20.54 2.41 -0.60
C GLU A 32 -19.47 1.60 -1.35
N MET A 33 -19.88 0.60 -2.14
CA MET A 33 -18.96 -0.19 -2.99
C MET A 33 -18.12 0.68 -3.95
N ILE A 34 -18.69 1.73 -4.53
CA ILE A 34 -17.95 2.64 -5.42
C ILE A 34 -16.94 3.46 -4.61
N ILE A 35 -17.37 4.02 -3.49
CA ILE A 35 -16.54 4.86 -2.63
C ILE A 35 -15.36 4.04 -2.07
N THR A 36 -15.61 2.84 -1.57
CA THR A 36 -14.57 1.97 -1.00
C THR A 36 -13.58 1.53 -2.07
N ALA A 37 -14.06 1.18 -3.27
CA ALA A 37 -13.18 0.89 -4.40
C ALA A 37 -12.30 2.08 -4.80
N ILE A 38 -12.87 3.29 -4.91
CA ILE A 38 -12.09 4.51 -5.20
C ILE A 38 -11.03 4.77 -4.13
N LEU A 39 -11.38 4.60 -2.86
CA LEU A 39 -10.43 4.75 -1.75
C LEU A 39 -9.32 3.70 -1.84
N GLY A 40 -9.64 2.44 -2.10
CA GLY A 40 -8.68 1.37 -2.30
C GLY A 40 -7.71 1.67 -3.45
N PHE A 41 -8.23 2.08 -4.61
CA PHE A 41 -7.39 2.51 -5.74
C PHE A 41 -6.52 3.72 -5.40
N GLY A 42 -7.07 4.73 -4.72
CA GLY A 42 -6.30 5.89 -4.27
C GLY A 42 -5.13 5.50 -3.37
N ILE A 43 -5.33 4.55 -2.46
CA ILE A 43 -4.27 4.03 -1.59
C ILE A 43 -3.23 3.25 -2.41
N LEU A 44 -3.64 2.40 -3.36
CA LEU A 44 -2.71 1.69 -4.23
C LEU A 44 -1.83 2.63 -5.06
N LEU A 45 -2.43 3.67 -5.67
CA LEU A 45 -1.71 4.67 -6.45
C LEU A 45 -0.70 5.43 -5.59
N SER A 46 -1.05 5.74 -4.34
CA SER A 46 -0.13 6.39 -3.40
C SER A 46 1.11 5.54 -3.04
N GLN A 47 1.03 4.22 -3.21
CA GLN A 47 2.12 3.28 -2.92
C GLN A 47 2.93 2.86 -4.15
N ALA A 48 2.48 3.20 -5.35
CA ALA A 48 3.19 2.84 -6.58
C ALA A 48 4.63 3.37 -6.60
N SER A 49 4.89 4.53 -5.98
CA SER A 49 6.22 5.13 -5.86
C SER A 49 7.05 4.59 -4.69
N THR A 50 6.42 4.03 -3.65
CA THR A 50 7.12 3.51 -2.46
C THR A 50 7.51 2.04 -2.59
N LEU A 51 6.79 1.29 -3.42
CA LEU A 51 7.02 -0.13 -3.72
C LEU A 51 8.44 -0.46 -4.23
N PRO A 52 9.04 0.29 -5.17
CA PRO A 52 10.40 0.01 -5.63
C PRO A 52 11.46 0.19 -4.52
N ASN A 53 11.31 1.22 -3.70
CA ASN A 53 12.22 1.48 -2.58
C ASN A 53 12.10 0.38 -1.51
N ALA A 54 10.87 -0.03 -1.23
CA ALA A 54 10.55 -1.16 -0.38
C ALA A 54 11.16 -2.49 -0.88
N TYR A 55 11.13 -2.74 -2.18
CA TYR A 55 11.77 -3.93 -2.77
C TYR A 55 13.28 -3.93 -2.57
N ASN A 56 13.93 -2.77 -2.75
CA ASN A 56 15.36 -2.62 -2.49
C ASN A 56 15.71 -2.80 -0.99
N GLU A 57 14.84 -2.38 -0.07
CA GLU A 57 15.00 -2.64 1.38
C GLU A 57 14.92 -4.12 1.73
N ILE A 58 14.06 -4.90 1.05
CA ILE A 58 14.00 -6.36 1.25
C ILE A 58 15.30 -7.01 0.81
N LEU A 59 15.84 -6.59 -0.34
CA LEU A 59 17.11 -7.12 -0.88
C LEU A 59 18.31 -6.79 0.04
N SER A 60 18.27 -5.66 0.75
CA SER A 60 19.30 -5.28 1.73
C SER A 60 19.07 -5.85 3.14
N GLY A 61 18.05 -6.70 3.33
CA GLY A 61 17.76 -7.40 4.60
C GLY A 61 16.83 -6.63 5.56
N GLY A 62 16.30 -5.47 5.16
CA GLY A 62 15.39 -4.61 5.92
C GLY A 62 13.92 -5.04 5.91
N ILE A 63 13.64 -6.32 6.14
CA ILE A 63 12.31 -6.95 5.93
C ILE A 63 11.23 -6.42 6.90
N SER A 64 11.59 -6.07 8.14
CA SER A 64 10.61 -5.73 9.18
C SER A 64 9.80 -4.46 8.87
N ASN A 65 10.41 -3.44 8.25
CA ASN A 65 9.74 -2.17 7.96
C ASN A 65 8.81 -2.30 6.75
N PHE A 66 9.16 -3.16 5.79
CA PHE A 66 8.35 -3.44 4.61
C PHE A 66 7.03 -4.15 4.95
N ILE A 67 7.09 -5.24 5.73
CA ILE A 67 5.90 -6.00 6.11
C ILE A 67 4.93 -5.14 6.93
N GLY A 68 5.43 -4.35 7.88
CA GLY A 68 4.58 -3.58 8.80
C GLY A 68 3.79 -2.44 8.12
N ARG A 69 4.40 -1.71 7.19
CA ARG A 69 3.74 -0.52 6.63
C ARG A 69 3.19 -0.76 5.23
N ASN A 70 4.06 -1.16 4.30
CA ASN A 70 3.70 -1.25 2.89
C ASN A 70 2.79 -2.47 2.62
N LEU A 71 3.09 -3.64 3.20
CA LEU A 71 2.29 -4.84 2.96
C LEU A 71 0.87 -4.72 3.54
N PHE A 72 0.73 -4.29 4.79
CA PHE A 72 -0.59 -4.11 5.40
C PHE A 72 -1.42 -3.05 4.66
N ARG A 73 -0.81 -1.95 4.21
CA ARG A 73 -1.50 -0.94 3.42
C ARG A 73 -1.92 -1.45 2.05
N LEU A 74 -1.07 -2.25 1.38
CA LEU A 74 -1.40 -2.89 0.10
C LEU A 74 -2.54 -3.90 0.24
N ILE A 75 -2.43 -4.81 1.21
CA ILE A 75 -3.48 -5.81 1.47
C ILE A 75 -4.79 -5.11 1.80
N GLY A 76 -4.77 -4.12 2.69
CA GLY A 76 -5.95 -3.35 3.05
C GLY A 76 -6.58 -2.63 1.85
N ALA A 77 -5.75 -2.04 0.98
CA ALA A 77 -6.23 -1.38 -0.23
C ALA A 77 -6.85 -2.36 -1.25
N VAL A 78 -6.26 -3.55 -1.43
CA VAL A 78 -6.83 -4.60 -2.29
C VAL A 78 -8.16 -5.09 -1.72
N MET A 79 -8.26 -5.23 -0.40
CA MET A 79 -9.52 -5.63 0.25
C MET A 79 -10.61 -4.57 0.04
N LEU A 80 -10.29 -3.28 0.14
CA LEU A 80 -11.25 -2.19 -0.14
C LEU A 80 -11.74 -2.12 -1.60
N ILE A 81 -11.02 -2.75 -2.54
CA ILE A 81 -11.44 -2.83 -3.95
C ILE A 81 -12.40 -4.00 -4.15
N ILE A 82 -12.31 -5.04 -3.33
CA ILE A 82 -13.20 -6.20 -3.39
C ILE A 82 -14.51 -5.78 -2.71
N PRO A 83 -15.65 -5.78 -3.43
CA PRO A 83 -16.91 -5.34 -2.85
C PRO A 83 -17.33 -6.26 -1.70
N GLY A 84 -17.64 -5.67 -0.54
CA GLY A 84 -18.21 -6.39 0.60
C GLY A 84 -18.11 -5.60 1.91
N ILE A 85 -19.16 -5.61 2.71
CA ILE A 85 -19.24 -4.92 4.00
C ILE A 85 -18.15 -5.40 4.96
N LEU A 86 -17.94 -6.73 5.11
CA LEU A 86 -16.90 -7.22 6.02
C LEU A 86 -15.52 -7.04 5.40
N CYS A 87 -15.43 -7.18 4.07
CA CYS A 87 -14.19 -6.95 3.33
C CYS A 87 -13.69 -5.52 3.55
N ASP A 88 -14.59 -4.54 3.51
CA ASP A 88 -14.30 -3.13 3.72
C ASP A 88 -13.91 -2.83 5.16
N ILE A 89 -14.57 -3.43 6.15
CA ILE A 89 -14.17 -3.30 7.57
C ILE A 89 -12.75 -3.84 7.78
N VAL A 90 -12.44 -5.02 7.23
CA VAL A 90 -11.11 -5.62 7.37
C VAL A 90 -10.06 -4.84 6.57
N GLY A 91 -10.41 -4.36 5.38
CA GLY A 91 -9.56 -3.53 4.54
C GLY A 91 -9.18 -2.22 5.23
N ILE A 92 -10.16 -1.49 5.76
CA ILE A 92 -9.96 -0.28 6.57
C ILE A 92 -9.09 -0.60 7.78
N SER A 93 -9.34 -1.71 8.47
CA SER A 93 -8.55 -2.12 9.64
C SER A 93 -7.08 -2.32 9.29
N PHE A 94 -6.77 -2.96 8.15
CA PHE A 94 -5.39 -3.12 7.70
C PHE A 94 -4.73 -1.81 7.29
N VAL A 95 -5.46 -0.93 6.59
CA VAL A 95 -4.98 0.41 6.26
C VAL A 95 -4.69 1.19 7.55
N PHE A 96 -5.57 1.11 8.54
CA PHE A 96 -5.41 1.78 9.83
C PHE A 96 -4.22 1.23 10.61
N ILE A 97 -4.08 -0.09 10.70
CA ILE A 97 -2.92 -0.77 11.30
C ILE A 97 -1.62 -0.30 10.64
N SER A 98 -1.60 -0.15 9.31
CA SER A 98 -0.42 0.34 8.58
C SER A 98 0.07 1.72 9.03
N LEU A 99 -0.82 2.55 9.61
CA LEU A 99 -0.46 3.88 10.12
C LEU A 99 0.33 3.80 11.45
N PHE A 100 0.16 2.74 12.23
CA PHE A 100 0.88 2.55 13.49
C PHE A 100 2.32 2.06 13.28
N PHE A 101 2.62 1.48 12.12
CA PHE A 101 3.98 1.11 11.75
C PHE A 101 4.75 2.35 11.29
N LYS A 102 5.43 3.00 12.24
CA LYS A 102 6.36 4.10 11.95
C LYS A 102 7.54 3.56 11.14
N THR A 103 7.68 4.04 9.91
CA THR A 103 8.94 3.96 9.18
C THR A 103 9.99 4.71 9.99
N LYS A 104 11.08 4.05 10.38
CA LYS A 104 12.34 4.76 10.55
C LYS A 104 12.65 5.30 9.17
N GLU A 105 12.45 6.59 8.95
CA GLU A 105 12.99 7.21 7.74
C GLU A 105 14.49 6.98 7.82
N THR A 106 15.00 6.01 7.07
CA THR A 106 16.37 6.10 6.59
C THR A 106 16.32 7.31 5.67
N ARG A 107 16.53 8.48 6.27
CA ARG A 107 16.98 9.66 5.55
C ARG A 107 18.21 9.14 4.82
N TYR A 108 18.05 8.84 3.53
CA TYR A 108 19.20 8.74 2.65
C TYR A 108 19.76 10.15 2.66
N GLU A 109 20.67 10.39 3.59
CA GLU A 109 21.59 11.49 3.51
C GLU A 109 22.29 11.25 2.18
N TYR A 110 21.91 12.01 1.16
CA TYR A 110 22.72 12.17 -0.03
C TYR A 110 24.06 12.67 0.49
N LYS A 111 25.00 11.74 0.71
CA LYS A 111 26.40 12.10 0.60
C LYS A 111 26.52 12.60 -0.82
N LYS A 112 26.69 13.91 -0.97
CA LYS A 112 27.44 14.46 -2.08
C LYS A 112 28.78 13.72 -2.03
N ASP A 113 28.93 12.68 -2.83
CA ASP A 113 30.25 12.34 -3.32
C ASP A 113 30.68 13.52 -4.19
N ASP A 114 31.67 14.22 -3.67
CA ASP A 114 32.32 15.38 -4.25
C ASP A 114 33.32 14.91 -5.33
N ASP A 115 32.86 14.02 -6.21
CA ASP A 115 33.58 13.60 -7.42
C ASP A 115 32.66 13.87 -8.60
N SER A 116 32.39 15.15 -8.82
CA SER A 116 32.17 15.61 -10.17
C SER A 116 33.48 15.36 -10.94
N ASP A 117 33.47 14.32 -11.77
CA ASP A 117 34.20 14.28 -13.03
C ASP A 117 33.86 15.55 -13.83
N ILE A 118 34.49 16.66 -13.44
CA ILE A 118 34.73 17.79 -14.32
C ILE A 118 35.90 17.32 -15.17
N ILE A 119 35.62 17.05 -16.45
CA ILE A 119 36.66 16.85 -17.45
C ILE A 119 37.31 18.22 -17.66
N ASP A 120 38.31 18.53 -16.82
CA ASP A 120 39.21 19.64 -17.06
C ASP A 120 40.18 19.21 -18.18
N VAL A 121 39.87 19.66 -19.39
CA VAL A 121 40.78 19.57 -20.54
C VAL A 121 41.94 20.53 -20.28
N GLU A 122 43.02 20.03 -19.66
CA GLU A 122 44.29 20.75 -19.61
C GLU A 122 44.86 20.89 -21.03
N ILE A 123 44.86 22.12 -21.55
CA ILE A 123 45.56 22.48 -22.78
C ILE A 123 47.05 22.51 -22.47
N ILE A 124 47.80 21.53 -22.97
CA ILE A 124 49.26 21.54 -22.93
C ILE A 124 49.74 22.48 -24.05
N GLU A 125 50.19 23.69 -23.69
CA GLU A 125 51.00 24.50 -24.59
C GLU A 125 52.42 23.90 -24.65
N ASP A 126 52.73 23.21 -25.74
CA ASP A 126 54.09 22.80 -26.07
C ASP A 126 54.96 24.05 -26.32
N LYS A 127 55.83 24.40 -25.37
CA LYS A 127 56.95 25.31 -25.62
C LYS A 127 58.16 24.51 -26.11
N LYS A 128 58.56 24.81 -27.35
CA LYS A 128 59.80 24.39 -28.00
C LYS A 128 60.98 25.27 -27.60
#